data_AF-A0AAD7J0D1-F1
#
_entry.id   AF-A0AAD7J0D1-F1
#
_cell.length_a   1.000
_cell.length_b   1.000
_cell.length_c   1.000
_cell.angle_alpha   90.00
_cell.angle_beta   90.00
_cell.angle_gamma   90.00
#
_symmetry.space_group_name_H-M   'P 1'
#
loop_
_entity.id
_entity.type
_entity.pdbx_description
1 polymer ?
#
loop_
_entity_poly.entity_id
_entity_poly.type
_entity_poly.pdbx_seq_one_letter_code
_entity_poly.pdbx_strand_id
1 'polypeptide(L)'
;YAPPDDQIQVIRAHLAPHVERLASLKALIHDPSVQRDELMEYINLHTALISPVQRLPQDILQEIFLACLPTDRNTVMSVSEAPLLLGRICSGWRDIVLATPALWASLH
;
A
#
# COMPACT_ATOMS: atom_id res chain seq x y z
N TYR A 1 -35.30 7.17 -27.85
CA TYR A 1 -36.57 7.50 -27.20
C TYR A 1 -36.23 8.24 -25.91
N ALA A 2 -36.38 9.56 -25.90
CA ALA A 2 -36.17 10.35 -24.68
C ALA A 2 -37.42 10.21 -23.81
N PRO A 3 -37.30 9.95 -22.49
CA PRO A 3 -38.46 9.91 -21.63
C PRO A 3 -39.16 11.28 -21.65
N PRO A 4 -40.50 11.33 -21.66
CA PRO A 4 -41.21 12.60 -21.53
C PRO A 4 -40.91 13.26 -20.17
N ASP A 5 -41.03 14.58 -20.11
CA ASP A 5 -40.54 15.40 -18.98
C ASP A 5 -41.15 15.02 -17.62
N ASP A 6 -42.37 14.49 -17.63
CA ASP A 6 -43.09 13.96 -16.46
C ASP A 6 -42.39 12.72 -15.87
N GLN A 7 -41.95 11.79 -16.72
CA GLN A 7 -41.19 10.60 -16.32
C GLN A 7 -39.83 10.99 -15.73
N ILE A 8 -39.15 11.98 -16.32
CA ILE A 8 -37.87 12.49 -15.81
C ILE A 8 -38.06 13.11 -14.43
N GLN A 9 -39.14 13.84 -14.21
CA GLN A 9 -39.43 14.49 -12.93
C GLN A 9 -39.73 13.47 -11.82
N VAL A 10 -40.47 12.41 -12.13
CA VAL A 10 -40.75 11.30 -11.19
C VAL A 10 -39.46 10.58 -10.79
N ILE A 11 -38.59 10.28 -11.76
CA ILE A 11 -37.29 9.63 -11.50
C ILE A 11 -36.41 10.52 -10.62
N ARG A 12 -36.35 11.84 -10.90
CA ARG A 12 -35.60 12.80 -10.07
C ARG A 12 -36.13 12.87 -8.64
N ALA A 13 -37.45 12.92 -8.47
CA ALA A 13 -38.06 12.95 -7.15
C ALA A 13 -37.74 11.68 -6.35
N HIS A 14 -37.68 10.53 -7.01
CA HIS A 14 -37.31 9.27 -6.37
C HIS A 14 -35.81 9.20 -6.02
N LEU A 15 -34.92 9.72 -6.87
CA LEU A 15 -33.47 9.71 -6.65
C LEU A 15 -33.00 10.74 -5.61
N ALA A 16 -33.68 11.88 -5.48
CA ALA A 16 -33.33 12.96 -4.56
C ALA A 16 -33.03 12.47 -3.12
N PRO A 17 -33.89 11.70 -2.43
CA PRO A 17 -33.60 11.21 -1.08
C PRO A 17 -32.41 10.26 -1.01
N HIS A 18 -32.14 9.49 -2.08
CA HIS A 18 -30.98 8.60 -2.14
C HIS A 18 -29.67 9.37 -2.31
N VAL A 19 -29.67 10.43 -3.12
CA VAL A 19 -28.52 11.34 -3.28
C VAL A 19 -28.22 12.06 -1.96
N GLU A 20 -29.25 12.55 -1.27
CA GLU A 20 -29.11 13.19 0.04
C GLU A 20 -28.55 12.20 1.08
N ARG A 21 -29.08 10.98 1.13
CA ARG A 21 -28.56 9.93 2.03
C ARG A 21 -27.11 9.57 1.72
N LEU A 22 -26.72 9.51 0.45
CA LEU A 22 -25.32 9.29 0.05
C LEU A 22 -24.41 10.45 0.50
N ALA A 23 -24.87 11.69 0.37
CA ALA A 23 -24.12 12.85 0.83
C ALA A 23 -23.91 12.81 2.35
N SER A 24 -24.95 12.49 3.11
CA SER A 24 -24.87 12.35 4.57
C SER A 24 -23.95 11.20 5.01
N LEU A 25 -24.03 10.04 4.34
CA LEU A 25 -23.13 8.91 4.63
C LEU A 25 -21.68 9.25 4.30
N LYS A 26 -21.42 9.94 3.18
CA LYS A 26 -20.08 10.41 2.84
C LYS A 26 -19.54 11.37 3.89
N ALA A 27 -20.36 12.30 4.38
CA ALA A 27 -19.97 13.23 5.45
C ALA A 27 -19.62 12.49 6.75
N LEU A 28 -20.44 11.51 7.16
CA LEU A 28 -20.17 10.69 8.34
C LEU A 28 -18.89 9.84 8.24
N ILE A 29 -18.44 9.52 7.02
CA ILE A 29 -17.18 8.80 6.79
C ILE A 29 -16.00 9.75 6.67
N HIS A 30 -16.23 10.98 6.20
CA HIS A 30 -15.17 11.94 5.90
C HIS A 30 -14.35 12.30 7.14
N ASP A 31 -14.99 12.84 8.18
CA ASP A 31 -14.28 13.30 9.37
C ASP A 31 -13.57 12.15 10.12
N PRO A 32 -14.20 10.97 10.32
CA PRO A 32 -13.50 9.83 10.90
C PRO A 32 -12.35 9.29 10.03
N SER A 33 -12.43 9.39 8.70
CA SER A 33 -11.33 8.99 7.81
C SER A 33 -10.13 9.93 7.97
N VAL A 34 -10.36 11.24 8.07
CA VAL A 34 -9.29 12.22 8.30
C VAL A 34 -8.60 11.94 9.65
N GLN A 35 -9.38 11.76 10.72
CA GLN A 35 -8.82 11.45 12.04
C GLN A 35 -8.05 10.12 12.05
N ARG A 36 -8.57 9.10 11.35
CA ARG A 36 -7.85 7.83 11.18
C ARG A 36 -6.50 8.06 10.50
N ASP A 37 -6.48 8.84 9.42
CA ASP A 37 -5.26 9.08 8.64
C ASP A 37 -4.19 9.80 9.45
N GLU A 38 -4.58 10.83 10.22
CA GLU A 38 -3.68 11.53 11.15
C GLU A 38 -3.12 10.60 12.23
N LEU A 39 -3.98 9.78 12.85
CA LEU A 39 -3.54 8.81 13.86
C LEU A 39 -2.65 7.73 13.28
N MET A 40 -2.95 7.24 12.07
CA MET A 40 -2.09 6.27 11.38
C MET A 40 -0.73 6.88 11.06
N GLU A 41 -0.66 8.14 10.64
CA GLU A 41 0.61 8.82 10.42
C GLU A 41 1.42 8.92 11.73
N TYR A 42 0.79 9.33 12.83
CA TYR A 42 1.42 9.36 14.14
C TYR A 42 1.93 7.98 14.56
N ILE A 43 1.09 6.94 14.46
CA ILE A 43 1.46 5.56 14.81
C ILE A 43 2.60 5.09 13.92
N ASN A 44 2.57 5.33 12.61
CA ASN A 44 3.60 4.89 11.69
C ASN A 44 4.95 5.53 12.01
N LEU A 45 4.98 6.85 12.29
CA LEU A 45 6.20 7.56 12.69
C LEU A 45 6.79 6.96 13.97
N HIS A 46 5.98 6.68 14.98
CA HIS A 46 6.45 6.13 16.26
C HIS A 46 6.82 4.65 16.14
N THR A 47 6.05 3.87 15.38
CA THR A 47 6.31 2.45 15.09
C THR A 47 7.62 2.30 14.35
N ALA A 48 7.92 3.20 13.42
CA ALA A 48 9.21 3.27 12.74
C ALA A 48 10.38 3.41 13.72
N LEU A 49 10.27 4.33 14.69
CA LEU A 49 11.31 4.58 15.70
C LEU A 49 11.54 3.39 16.65
N ILE A 50 10.50 2.61 16.95
CA ILE A 50 10.61 1.46 17.86
C ILE A 50 10.82 0.13 17.13
N SER A 51 10.63 0.08 15.80
CA SER A 51 10.82 -1.14 15.01
C SER A 51 12.31 -1.50 14.96
N PRO A 52 12.71 -2.68 15.51
CA PRO A 52 14.11 -3.09 15.51
C PRO A 52 14.72 -3.14 14.12
N VAL A 53 13.91 -3.57 13.15
CA VAL A 53 14.29 -3.73 11.74
C VAL A 53 14.60 -2.39 11.06
N GLN A 54 13.90 -1.31 11.42
CA GLN A 54 14.16 0.01 10.85
C GLN A 54 15.38 0.71 11.48
N ARG A 55 15.87 0.17 12.61
CA ARG A 55 17.07 0.66 13.31
C ARG A 55 18.34 -0.09 12.90
N LEU A 56 18.22 -1.11 12.06
CA LEU A 56 19.38 -1.83 11.55
C LEU A 56 20.17 -0.94 10.59
N PRO A 57 21.51 -0.91 10.67
CA PRO A 57 22.32 -0.29 9.64
C PRO A 57 22.02 -0.90 8.27
N GLN A 58 22.14 -0.09 7.22
CA GLN A 58 21.85 -0.51 5.85
C GLN A 58 22.64 -1.78 5.46
N ASP A 59 23.91 -1.89 5.88
CA ASP A 59 24.76 -3.03 5.55
C ASP A 59 24.26 -4.33 6.19
N ILE A 60 23.72 -4.25 7.41
CA ILE A 60 23.12 -5.42 8.09
C ILE A 60 21.85 -5.87 7.37
N LEU A 61 21.02 -4.92 6.90
CA LEU A 61 19.85 -5.25 6.09
C LEU A 61 20.25 -5.90 4.76
N GLN A 62 21.31 -5.43 4.10
CA GLN A 62 21.82 -6.03 2.87
C GLN A 62 22.28 -7.47 3.09
N GLU A 63 23.04 -7.74 4.16
CA GLU A 63 23.48 -9.09 4.52
C GLU A 63 22.28 -10.02 4.81
N ILE A 64 21.27 -9.54 5.52
CA ILE A 64 20.03 -10.29 5.76
C ILE A 64 19.33 -10.60 4.43
N PHE A 65 19.26 -9.63 3.50
CA PHE A 65 18.62 -9.82 2.20
C PHE A 65 19.37 -10.84 1.34
N LEU A 66 20.70 -10.82 1.36
CA LEU A 66 21.54 -11.81 0.68
C LEU A 66 21.33 -13.21 1.26
N ALA A 67 21.20 -13.32 2.58
CA ALA A 67 20.88 -14.58 3.25
C ALA A 67 19.46 -15.10 2.94
N CYS A 68 18.56 -14.27 2.41
CA CYS A 68 17.23 -14.69 1.96
C CYS A 68 17.22 -15.28 0.54
N LEU A 69 18.34 -15.25 -0.19
CA LEU A 69 18.42 -15.85 -1.52
C LEU A 69 18.42 -17.39 -1.42
N PRO A 70 17.82 -18.11 -2.39
CA PRO A 70 17.91 -19.56 -2.44
C PRO A 70 19.37 -20.01 -2.50
N THR A 71 19.74 -20.98 -1.65
CA THR A 71 21.10 -21.52 -1.58
C THR A 71 21.27 -22.79 -2.44
N ASP A 72 20.17 -23.47 -2.72
CA ASP A 72 20.11 -24.76 -3.40
C ASP A 72 19.84 -24.65 -4.91
N ARG A 73 19.47 -23.46 -5.39
CA ARG A 73 19.10 -23.19 -6.78
C ARG A 73 19.34 -21.73 -7.16
N ASN A 74 19.33 -21.44 -8.46
CA ASN A 74 19.39 -20.07 -8.95
C ASN A 74 18.10 -19.31 -8.57
N THR A 75 18.25 -18.01 -8.28
CA THR A 75 17.12 -17.11 -8.05
C THR A 75 16.28 -16.98 -9.31
N VAL A 76 14.97 -17.14 -9.17
CA VAL A 76 13.99 -16.93 -10.24
C VAL A 76 13.39 -15.53 -10.10
N MET A 77 13.08 -14.87 -11.21
CA MET A 77 12.30 -13.62 -11.22
C MET A 77 10.84 -13.86 -10.80
N SER A 78 10.62 -14.11 -9.52
CA SER A 78 9.31 -14.33 -8.93
C SER A 78 8.99 -13.24 -7.90
N VAL A 79 7.79 -12.67 -7.99
CA VAL A 79 7.29 -11.70 -7.00
C VAL A 79 7.07 -12.30 -5.61
N SER A 80 7.20 -13.61 -5.49
CA SER A 80 7.07 -14.39 -4.26
C SER A 80 8.42 -14.84 -3.69
N GLU A 81 9.54 -14.48 -4.33
CA GLU A 81 10.89 -14.85 -3.89
C GLU A 81 11.81 -13.62 -3.80
N ALA A 82 12.87 -13.72 -3.00
CA ALA A 82 13.91 -12.69 -2.96
C ALA A 82 14.68 -12.63 -4.31
N PRO A 83 15.12 -11.45 -4.75
CA PRO A 83 15.05 -10.16 -4.03
C PRO A 83 13.72 -9.39 -4.20
N LEU A 84 12.86 -9.79 -5.14
CA LEU A 84 11.64 -9.05 -5.49
C LEU A 84 10.62 -8.98 -4.35
N LEU A 85 10.46 -10.06 -3.58
CA LEU A 85 9.57 -10.09 -2.42
C LEU A 85 9.96 -9.04 -1.37
N LEU A 86 11.26 -8.87 -1.13
CA LEU A 86 11.80 -7.92 -0.13
C LEU A 86 11.49 -6.47 -0.52
N GLY A 87 11.62 -6.13 -1.81
CA GLY A 87 11.29 -4.81 -2.33
C GLY A 87 9.79 -4.45 -2.31
N ARG A 88 8.91 -5.38 -1.91
CA ARG A 88 7.46 -5.11 -1.77
C ARG A 88 7.05 -4.75 -0.36
N ILE A 89 7.94 -4.89 0.63
CA ILE A 89 7.63 -4.69 2.05
C ILE A 89 7.44 -3.19 2.35
N CYS A 90 8.39 -2.34 1.96
CA CYS A 90 8.27 -0.88 2.05
C CYS A 90 9.16 -0.19 1.01
N SER A 91 9.04 1.14 0.88
CA SER A 91 9.91 1.93 -0.02
C SER A 91 11.38 1.84 0.36
N GLY A 92 11.73 1.99 1.64
CA GLY A 92 13.13 1.93 2.08
C GLY A 92 13.79 0.58 1.78
N TRP A 93 13.07 -0.53 1.95
CA TRP A 93 13.57 -1.86 1.58
C TRP A 93 13.76 -2.01 0.08
N ARG A 94 12.85 -1.45 -0.72
CA ARG A 94 12.97 -1.40 -2.18
C ARG A 94 14.22 -0.66 -2.61
N ASP A 95 14.49 0.49 -2.01
CA ASP A 95 15.67 1.30 -2.33
C ASP A 95 16.96 0.52 -2.03
N ILE A 96 17.03 -0.18 -0.90
CA ILE A 96 18.16 -1.05 -0.55
C ILE A 96 18.30 -2.19 -1.56
N VAL A 97 17.21 -2.89 -1.87
CA VAL A 97 17.21 -4.00 -2.82
C VAL A 97 17.70 -3.56 -4.21
N LEU A 98 17.23 -2.41 -4.71
CA LEU A 98 17.66 -1.85 -6.00
C LEU A 98 19.11 -1.36 -5.97
N ALA A 99 19.57 -0.85 -4.83
CA ALA A 99 20.93 -0.34 -4.66
C ALA A 99 21.98 -1.41 -4.37
N THR A 100 21.60 -2.69 -4.25
CA THR A 100 22.51 -3.80 -3.89
C THR A 100 22.67 -4.77 -5.06
N PRO A 101 23.66 -4.57 -5.97
CA PRO A 101 23.84 -5.40 -7.16
C PRO A 101 24.03 -6.89 -6.87
N ALA A 102 24.62 -7.24 -5.72
CA ALA A 102 24.84 -8.64 -5.32
C ALA A 102 23.55 -9.45 -5.21
N LEU A 103 22.42 -8.81 -4.86
CA LEU A 103 21.10 -9.47 -4.81
C LEU A 103 20.59 -9.91 -6.20
N TRP A 104 21.14 -9.32 -7.26
CA TRP A 104 20.75 -9.56 -8.63
C TRP A 104 21.78 -10.40 -9.40
N ALA A 105 22.92 -10.74 -8.77
CA ALA A 105 24.00 -11.46 -9.43
C ALA A 105 23.68 -12.95 -9.70
N SER A 106 22.78 -13.55 -8.91
CA SER A 106 22.36 -14.95 -9.05
C SER A 106 21.15 -15.13 -9.97
N LEU A 107 20.60 -14.04 -10.51
CA LEU A 107 19.45 -14.04 -11.38
C LEU A 107 19.88 -14.45 -12.78
N HIS A 108 19.35 -15.59 -13.24
CA HIS A 108 19.61 -16.18 -14.55
C HIS A 108 18.40 -16.05 -15.48
#